data_AF-A0A168Q4H9-F1
#
_entry.id   AF-A0A168Q4H9-F1
#
_cell.length_a   1.000
_cell.length_b   1.000
_cell.length_c   1.000
_cell.angle_alpha   90.00
_cell.angle_beta   90.00
_cell.angle_gamma   90.00
#
_symmetry.space_group_name_H-M   'P 1'
#
loop_
_entity.id
_entity.type
_entity.pdbx_description
1 polymer ?
#
loop_
_entity_poly.entity_id
_entity_poly.type
_entity_poly.pdbx_seq_one_letter_code
_entity_poly.pdbx_strand_id
1 'polypeptide(L)'
;MRLDPFPQFSASLGNACSNPRVALFAIVMTKICLDRVYNYASVVNPNAALDAGGNETLDILEYQHPWTSDGVYGYLSSYSAKGRVAYQSLLMYDSGFLLCRTVPLCLLVHWAFKSAPAWSRPGVFIPLASTFIDLTENALIWLLLKMYPRRLDTLAQLTAWMIEAKWAAFVATVVLVCVSGLVGIYYSFHSMLSNSVLMEKDRQEKLRARRHVTDVLQRSGKVASSSAGEKKKQ
;
A
#
# COMPACT_ATOMS: atom_id res chain seq x y z
N MET A 1 11.78 -1.38 21.66
CA MET A 1 12.00 -0.42 20.55
C MET A 1 10.77 -0.49 19.63
N ARG A 2 10.18 0.64 19.21
CA ARG A 2 9.08 0.63 18.23
C ARG A 2 9.67 0.63 16.82
N LEU A 3 9.07 -0.13 15.90
CA LEU A 3 9.49 -0.15 14.50
C LEU A 3 9.08 1.12 13.76
N ASP A 4 7.91 1.69 14.07
CA ASP A 4 7.46 2.97 13.52
C ASP A 4 8.10 4.15 14.27
N PRO A 5 8.97 4.95 13.64
CA PRO A 5 9.56 6.15 14.24
C PRO A 5 8.56 7.29 14.41
N PHE A 6 7.44 7.30 13.66
CA PHE A 6 6.47 8.41 13.63
C PHE A 6 5.02 7.91 13.76
N PRO A 7 4.64 7.27 14.88
CA PRO A 7 3.36 6.58 15.01
C PRO A 7 2.12 7.49 14.88
N GLN A 8 2.20 8.73 15.36
CA GLN A 8 1.09 9.68 15.25
C GLN A 8 0.87 10.10 13.79
N PHE A 9 1.95 10.36 13.06
CA PHE A 9 1.90 10.69 11.65
C PHE A 9 1.39 9.51 10.82
N SER A 10 1.91 8.30 11.05
CA SER A 10 1.45 7.07 10.39
C SER A 10 -0.05 6.81 10.62
N ALA A 11 -0.55 7.03 11.84
CA ALA A 11 -1.96 6.89 12.15
C ALA A 11 -2.81 7.95 11.43
N SER A 12 -2.40 9.22 11.47
CA SER A 12 -3.10 10.31 10.80
C SER A 12 -3.17 10.10 9.29
N LEU A 13 -2.03 9.75 8.67
CA LEU A 13 -1.96 9.51 7.23
C LEU A 13 -2.77 8.27 6.84
N GLY A 14 -2.65 7.18 7.59
CA GLY A 14 -3.43 5.96 7.34
C GLY A 14 -4.95 6.21 7.43
N ASN A 15 -5.40 7.00 8.40
CA ASN A 15 -6.81 7.42 8.51
C ASN A 15 -7.24 8.28 7.32
N ALA A 16 -6.40 9.22 6.87
CA ALA A 16 -6.67 10.02 5.66
C ALA A 16 -6.76 9.15 4.40
N CYS A 17 -5.82 8.21 4.21
CA CYS A 17 -5.83 7.26 3.10
C CYS A 17 -7.01 6.28 3.14
N SER A 18 -7.60 6.05 4.33
CA SER A 18 -8.79 5.21 4.50
C SER A 18 -10.09 5.86 4.00
N ASN A 19 -10.05 7.15 3.64
CA ASN A 19 -11.20 7.78 2.99
C ASN A 19 -11.42 7.15 1.60
N PRO A 20 -12.59 6.53 1.35
CA PRO A 20 -12.83 5.80 0.10
C PRO A 20 -12.74 6.68 -1.14
N ARG A 21 -13.06 7.99 -1.02
CA ARG A 21 -12.93 8.93 -2.14
C ARG A 21 -11.47 9.16 -2.52
N VAL A 22 -10.59 9.29 -1.52
CA VAL A 22 -9.15 9.46 -1.72
C VAL A 22 -8.53 8.19 -2.31
N ALA A 23 -8.88 7.03 -1.76
CA ALA A 23 -8.40 5.75 -2.27
C ALA A 23 -8.84 5.49 -3.72
N LEU A 24 -10.13 5.70 -4.04
CA LEU A 24 -10.65 5.53 -5.38
C LEU A 24 -10.00 6.49 -6.38
N PHE A 25 -9.88 7.77 -6.01
CA PHE A 25 -9.19 8.76 -6.83
C PHE A 25 -7.75 8.33 -7.11
N ALA A 26 -7.01 7.93 -6.07
CA ALA A 26 -5.63 7.49 -6.22
C ALA A 26 -5.51 6.26 -7.13
N ILE A 27 -6.39 5.27 -7.02
CA ILE A 27 -6.40 4.07 -7.89
C ILE A 27 -6.66 4.46 -9.35
N VAL A 28 -7.67 5.31 -9.61
CA VAL A 28 -8.00 5.77 -10.97
C VAL A 28 -6.84 6.56 -11.57
N MET A 29 -6.27 7.49 -10.82
CA MET A 29 -5.12 8.28 -11.26
C MET A 29 -3.87 7.43 -11.48
N THR A 30 -3.61 6.44 -10.62
CA THR A 30 -2.54 5.46 -10.80
C THR A 30 -2.67 4.78 -12.15
N LYS A 31 -3.86 4.29 -12.50
CA LYS A 31 -4.10 3.65 -13.80
C LYS A 31 -3.87 4.63 -14.95
N ILE A 32 -4.43 5.82 -14.90
CA ILE A 32 -4.30 6.82 -15.97
C ILE A 32 -2.82 7.19 -16.19
N CYS A 33 -2.08 7.45 -15.11
CA CYS A 33 -0.66 7.76 -15.18
C CYS A 33 0.14 6.58 -15.73
N LEU A 34 -0.14 5.35 -15.27
CA LEU A 34 0.53 4.15 -15.74
C LEU A 34 0.34 3.93 -17.25
N ASP A 35 -0.88 4.07 -17.76
CA ASP A 35 -1.13 4.00 -19.21
C ASP A 35 -0.30 5.03 -19.98
N ARG A 36 -0.20 6.26 -19.45
CA ARG A 36 0.59 7.32 -20.08
C ARG A 36 2.09 6.99 -20.04
N VAL A 37 2.60 6.49 -18.92
CA VAL A 37 4.00 6.02 -18.81
C VAL A 37 4.30 4.99 -19.89
N TYR A 38 3.48 3.96 -20.07
CA TYR A 38 3.67 2.95 -21.12
C TYR A 38 3.65 3.55 -22.53
N ASN A 39 2.71 4.46 -22.81
CA ASN A 39 2.62 5.10 -24.12
C ASN A 39 3.83 5.99 -24.44
N TYR A 40 4.39 6.69 -23.46
CA TYR A 40 5.59 7.49 -23.68
C TYR A 40 6.85 6.61 -23.74
N ALA A 41 6.87 5.51 -23.00
CA ALA A 41 8.00 4.61 -22.96
C ALA A 41 8.33 4.01 -24.33
N SER A 42 7.31 3.59 -25.09
CA SER A 42 7.50 3.12 -26.46
C SER A 42 8.07 4.20 -27.39
N VAL A 43 7.79 5.48 -27.13
CA VAL A 43 8.35 6.60 -27.90
C VAL A 43 9.79 6.93 -27.51
N VAL A 44 10.17 6.71 -26.24
CA VAL A 44 11.55 6.92 -25.76
C VAL A 44 12.51 5.94 -26.43
N ASN A 45 12.06 4.71 -26.70
CA ASN A 45 12.85 3.67 -27.36
C ASN A 45 12.44 3.45 -28.83
N PRO A 46 13.02 4.19 -29.81
CA PRO A 46 12.72 3.98 -31.23
C PRO A 46 13.35 2.70 -31.80
N ASN A 47 14.30 2.09 -31.11
CA ASN A 47 14.95 0.83 -31.48
C ASN A 47 14.41 -0.29 -30.59
N ALA A 48 13.08 -0.44 -30.52
CA ALA A 48 12.43 -1.48 -29.76
C ALA A 48 13.01 -2.85 -30.14
N ALA A 49 13.98 -3.32 -29.35
CA ALA A 49 14.32 -4.73 -29.35
C ALA A 49 13.02 -5.45 -28.98
N LEU A 50 12.69 -6.48 -29.75
CA LEU A 50 11.55 -7.31 -29.41
C LEU A 50 12.01 -8.26 -28.30
N ASP A 51 11.22 -8.38 -27.25
CA ASP A 51 11.41 -9.44 -26.27
C ASP A 51 11.20 -10.82 -26.94
N ALA A 52 11.47 -11.91 -26.20
CA ALA A 52 11.26 -13.26 -26.72
C ALA A 52 9.81 -13.56 -27.15
N GLY A 53 8.84 -12.72 -26.74
CA GLY A 53 7.43 -12.79 -27.11
C GLY A 53 7.02 -11.84 -28.24
N GLY A 54 7.95 -11.11 -28.86
CA GLY A 54 7.64 -10.17 -29.93
C GLY A 54 7.08 -8.82 -29.46
N ASN A 55 7.17 -8.48 -28.17
CA ASN A 55 6.74 -7.20 -27.63
C ASN A 55 7.91 -6.21 -27.56
N GLU A 56 7.62 -4.92 -27.70
CA GLU A 56 8.62 -3.86 -27.56
C GLU A 56 9.23 -3.86 -26.15
N THR A 57 10.55 -4.00 -26.03
CA THR A 57 11.22 -3.87 -24.73
C THR A 57 11.29 -2.41 -24.29
N LEU A 58 10.95 -2.19 -23.02
CA LEU A 58 11.18 -0.93 -22.30
C LEU A 58 12.69 -0.69 -22.12
N ASP A 59 13.29 0.14 -22.97
CA ASP A 59 14.69 0.57 -22.83
C ASP A 59 14.78 1.99 -22.25
N ILE A 60 14.47 2.09 -20.95
CA ILE A 60 14.51 3.33 -20.18
C ILE A 60 15.71 3.24 -19.23
N LEU A 61 16.46 4.34 -19.09
CA LEU A 61 17.72 4.45 -18.34
C LEU A 61 17.71 3.72 -16.99
N GLU A 62 16.63 3.88 -16.23
CA GLU A 62 16.48 3.31 -14.88
C GLU A 62 16.42 1.77 -14.84
N TYR A 63 16.05 1.09 -15.93
CA TYR A 63 16.06 -0.37 -16.03
C TYR A 63 17.43 -0.93 -16.43
N GLN A 64 18.36 -0.07 -16.83
CA GLN A 64 19.68 -0.46 -17.30
C GLN A 64 20.73 -0.50 -16.18
N HIS A 65 20.36 -0.14 -14.94
CA HIS A 65 21.24 -0.16 -13.77
C HIS A 65 22.63 0.49 -14.00
N PRO A 66 22.69 1.75 -14.47
CA PRO A 66 23.97 2.42 -14.67
C PRO A 66 24.64 2.69 -13.31
N TRP A 67 25.90 2.28 -13.15
CA TRP A 67 26.69 2.51 -11.93
C TRP A 67 27.56 3.77 -11.99
N THR A 68 27.82 4.31 -13.18
CA THR A 68 28.75 5.42 -13.41
C THR A 68 28.11 6.54 -14.23
N SER A 69 28.67 7.75 -14.11
CA SER A 69 28.27 8.90 -14.94
C SER A 69 28.41 8.63 -16.44
N ASP A 70 29.47 7.92 -16.86
CA ASP A 70 29.67 7.50 -18.25
C ASP A 70 28.56 6.56 -18.73
N GLY A 71 28.13 5.61 -17.89
CA GLY A 71 26.99 4.74 -18.20
C GLY A 71 25.72 5.54 -18.44
N VAL A 72 25.41 6.48 -17.54
CA VAL A 72 24.25 7.38 -17.68
C VAL A 72 24.30 8.16 -18.99
N TYR A 73 25.43 8.79 -19.32
CA TYR A 73 25.55 9.54 -20.57
C TYR A 73 25.57 8.66 -21.81
N GLY A 74 26.09 7.43 -21.72
CA GLY A 74 26.00 6.43 -22.78
C GLY A 74 24.55 6.20 -23.21
N TYR A 75 23.66 5.93 -22.25
CA TYR A 75 22.23 5.80 -22.51
C TYR A 75 21.56 7.11 -22.94
N LEU A 76 21.86 8.25 -22.30
CA LEU A 76 21.26 9.53 -22.70
C LEU A 76 21.62 9.95 -24.14
N SER A 77 22.80 9.55 -24.60
CA SER A 77 23.29 9.80 -25.96
C SER A 77 22.66 8.89 -27.01
N SER A 78 22.20 7.69 -26.63
CA SER A 78 21.51 6.77 -27.53
C SER A 78 20.10 7.25 -27.88
N TYR A 79 19.47 8.04 -27.01
CA TYR A 79 18.16 8.61 -27.27
C TYR A 79 18.18 9.65 -28.38
N SER A 80 17.16 9.63 -29.24
CA SER A 80 16.93 10.70 -30.21
C SER A 80 16.50 12.01 -29.51
N ALA A 81 16.57 13.14 -30.21
CA ALA A 81 16.07 14.42 -29.67
C ALA A 81 14.58 14.33 -29.28
N LYS A 82 13.77 13.65 -30.10
CA LYS A 82 12.36 13.36 -29.81
C LYS A 82 12.21 12.43 -28.60
N GLY A 83 13.06 11.40 -28.50
CA GLY A 83 13.07 10.46 -27.39
C GLY A 83 13.35 11.14 -26.04
N ARG A 84 14.32 12.07 -25.99
CA ARG A 84 14.60 12.86 -24.78
C ARG A 84 13.43 13.73 -24.34
N VAL A 85 12.70 14.34 -25.28
CA VAL A 85 11.50 15.13 -24.96
C VAL A 85 10.36 14.22 -24.47
N ALA A 86 10.16 13.06 -25.11
CA ALA A 86 9.20 12.06 -24.66
C ALA A 86 9.55 11.55 -23.24
N TYR A 87 10.84 11.37 -22.94
CA TYR A 87 11.29 10.93 -21.62
C TYR A 87 10.97 11.98 -20.55
N GLN A 88 11.14 13.28 -20.83
CA GLN A 88 10.70 14.33 -19.90
C GLN A 88 9.20 14.25 -19.57
N SER A 89 8.35 13.95 -20.56
CA SER A 89 6.92 13.73 -20.35
C SER A 89 6.64 12.47 -19.55
N LEU A 90 7.36 11.38 -19.85
CA LEU A 90 7.27 10.11 -19.10
C LEU A 90 7.55 10.34 -17.61
N LEU A 91 8.62 11.04 -17.26
CA LEU A 91 9.00 11.33 -15.86
C LEU A 91 7.92 12.12 -15.11
N MET A 92 7.20 13.01 -15.79
CA MET A 92 6.08 13.74 -15.21
C MET A 92 4.90 12.82 -14.90
N TYR A 93 4.55 11.92 -15.84
CA TYR A 93 3.48 10.94 -15.60
C TYR A 93 3.89 9.89 -14.57
N ASP A 94 5.16 9.49 -14.54
CA ASP A 94 5.69 8.57 -13.54
C ASP A 94 5.64 9.19 -12.14
N SER A 95 6.01 10.46 -12.00
CA SER A 95 5.83 11.20 -10.73
C SER A 95 4.38 11.20 -10.24
N GLY A 96 3.42 11.40 -11.15
CA GLY A 96 1.99 11.31 -10.84
C GLY A 96 1.57 9.89 -10.44
N PHE A 97 2.04 8.88 -11.17
CA PHE A 97 1.82 7.47 -10.86
C PHE A 97 2.33 7.12 -9.47
N LEU A 98 3.57 7.49 -9.16
CA LEU A 98 4.23 7.23 -7.88
C LEU A 98 3.42 7.80 -6.72
N LEU A 99 3.09 9.10 -6.76
CA LEU A 99 2.29 9.76 -5.72
C LEU A 99 0.94 9.10 -5.50
N CYS A 100 0.28 8.70 -6.59
CA CYS A 100 -1.03 8.05 -6.51
C CYS A 100 -0.91 6.61 -5.99
N ARG A 101 0.13 5.86 -6.38
CA ARG A 101 0.42 4.51 -5.92
C ARG A 101 0.78 4.46 -4.44
N THR A 102 1.39 5.50 -3.89
CA THR A 102 1.74 5.56 -2.46
C THR A 102 0.52 5.47 -1.56
N VAL A 103 -0.63 6.02 -1.98
CA VAL A 103 -1.87 6.02 -1.19
C VAL A 103 -2.37 4.60 -0.88
N PRO A 104 -2.63 3.72 -1.87
CA PRO A 104 -3.06 2.36 -1.59
C PRO A 104 -1.99 1.54 -0.86
N LEU A 105 -0.69 1.80 -1.08
CA LEU A 105 0.38 1.16 -0.30
C LEU A 105 0.34 1.54 1.18
N CYS A 106 0.22 2.83 1.49
CA CYS A 106 0.05 3.33 2.86
C CYS A 106 -1.22 2.77 3.51
N LEU A 107 -2.33 2.72 2.77
CA LEU A 107 -3.58 2.14 3.23
C LEU A 107 -3.44 0.65 3.56
N LEU A 108 -2.80 -0.14 2.69
CA LEU A 108 -2.58 -1.56 2.89
C LEU A 108 -1.75 -1.83 4.14
N VAL A 109 -0.64 -1.11 4.31
CA VAL A 109 0.23 -1.25 5.49
C VAL A 109 -0.51 -0.83 6.76
N HIS A 110 -1.20 0.31 6.73
CA HIS A 110 -1.99 0.79 7.87
C HIS A 110 -3.07 -0.22 8.28
N TRP A 111 -3.85 -0.71 7.31
CA TRP A 111 -4.94 -1.65 7.55
C TRP A 111 -4.44 -3.00 8.07
N ALA A 112 -3.36 -3.54 7.49
CA ALA A 112 -2.78 -4.82 7.89
C ALA A 112 -2.31 -4.82 9.34
N PHE A 113 -1.68 -3.73 9.78
CA PHE A 113 -1.05 -3.64 11.09
C PHE A 113 -1.91 -2.96 12.17
N LYS A 114 -3.14 -2.53 11.85
CA LYS A 114 -4.02 -1.83 12.81
C LYS A 114 -4.30 -2.64 14.09
N SER A 115 -4.40 -3.97 13.94
CA SER A 115 -4.68 -4.92 15.02
C SER A 115 -3.41 -5.50 15.65
N ALA A 116 -2.25 -5.29 15.02
CA ALA A 116 -0.98 -5.82 15.51
C ALA A 116 -0.50 -5.04 16.75
N PRO A 117 0.31 -5.63 17.65
CA PRO A 117 0.94 -4.91 18.75
C PRO A 117 1.76 -3.71 18.28
N ALA A 118 1.79 -2.62 19.06
CA ALA A 118 2.46 -1.38 18.66
C ALA A 118 3.97 -1.53 18.36
N TRP A 119 4.64 -2.52 18.96
CA TRP A 119 6.06 -2.78 18.72
C TRP A 119 6.35 -3.40 17.35
N SER A 120 5.37 -4.09 16.73
CA SER A 120 5.53 -4.78 15.45
C SER A 120 4.99 -3.98 14.25
N ARG A 121 4.52 -2.75 14.47
CA ARG A 121 3.97 -1.91 13.39
C ARG A 121 5.10 -1.17 12.70
N PRO A 122 5.37 -1.41 11.40
CA PRO A 122 6.42 -0.70 10.67
C PRO A 122 6.03 0.74 10.32
N GLY A 123 4.76 1.14 10.45
CA GLY A 123 4.30 2.46 10.03
C GLY A 123 4.26 2.62 8.51
N VAL A 124 3.97 3.84 8.04
CA VAL A 124 3.82 4.16 6.60
C VAL A 124 5.08 4.80 6.01
N PHE A 125 6.17 4.91 6.78
CA PHE A 125 7.36 5.64 6.36
C PHE A 125 8.13 4.95 5.23
N ILE A 126 8.09 3.61 5.13
CA ILE A 126 8.79 2.86 4.08
C ILE A 126 8.22 3.19 2.69
N PRO A 127 6.89 3.09 2.43
CA PRO A 127 6.31 3.54 1.17
C PRO A 127 6.60 5.01 0.85
N LEU A 128 6.60 5.88 1.87
CA LEU A 128 6.91 7.31 1.69
C LEU A 128 8.37 7.54 1.32
N ALA A 129 9.31 6.86 1.97
CA ALA A 129 10.72 6.93 1.66
C ALA A 129 11.01 6.40 0.24
N SER A 130 10.38 5.28 -0.15
CA SER A 130 10.47 4.78 -1.53
C SER A 130 9.98 5.83 -2.52
N THR A 131 8.80 6.41 -2.28
CA THR A 131 8.23 7.47 -3.15
C THR A 131 9.15 8.68 -3.24
N PHE A 132 9.77 9.08 -2.13
CA PHE A 132 10.69 10.20 -2.10
C PHE A 132 11.97 9.93 -2.91
N ILE A 133 12.52 8.73 -2.82
CA ILE A 133 13.68 8.30 -3.61
C ILE A 133 13.31 8.27 -5.10
N ASP A 134 12.17 7.68 -5.46
CA ASP A 134 11.67 7.64 -6.83
C ASP A 134 11.48 9.06 -7.41
N LEU A 135 10.85 9.98 -6.67
CA LEU A 135 10.66 11.36 -7.11
C LEU A 135 11.99 12.13 -7.26
N THR A 136 12.96 11.84 -6.39
CA THR A 136 14.29 12.44 -6.47
C THR A 136 15.02 11.96 -7.72
N GLU A 137 14.97 10.66 -8.00
CA GLU A 137 15.53 10.08 -9.22
C GLU A 137 14.89 10.69 -10.48
N ASN A 138 13.56 10.75 -10.54
CA ASN A 138 12.84 11.38 -11.64
C ASN A 138 13.25 12.84 -11.86
N ALA A 139 13.42 13.61 -10.78
CA ALA A 139 13.87 15.00 -10.86
C ALA A 139 15.30 15.12 -11.40
N LEU A 140 16.21 14.25 -10.97
CA LEU A 140 17.60 14.25 -11.43
C LEU A 140 17.72 13.87 -12.92
N ILE A 141 16.97 12.84 -13.36
CA ILE A 141 16.92 12.46 -14.79
C ILE A 141 16.33 13.61 -15.62
N TRP A 142 15.26 14.25 -15.15
CA TRP A 142 14.66 15.40 -15.83
C TRP A 142 15.67 16.55 -15.99
N LEU A 143 16.43 16.86 -14.94
CA LEU A 143 17.48 17.88 -14.97
C LEU A 143 18.58 17.55 -15.98
N LEU A 144 19.05 16.29 -16.01
CA LEU A 144 20.05 15.84 -16.98
C LEU A 144 19.53 15.95 -18.42
N LEU A 145 18.29 15.54 -18.67
CA LEU A 145 17.65 15.66 -19.99
C LEU A 145 17.48 17.11 -20.44
N LYS A 146 17.21 18.05 -19.52
CA LYS A 146 17.11 19.48 -19.81
C LYS A 146 18.45 20.14 -20.12
N MET A 147 19.51 19.68 -19.48
CA MET A 147 20.85 20.24 -19.66
C MET A 147 21.64 19.58 -20.79
N TYR A 148 21.19 18.44 -21.31
CA TYR A 148 21.81 17.77 -22.45
C TYR A 148 21.91 18.69 -23.68
N PRO A 149 23.05 18.76 -24.40
CA PRO A 149 24.22 17.86 -24.32
C PRO A 149 25.30 18.27 -23.32
N ARG A 150 25.08 19.27 -22.46
CA ARG A 150 26.06 19.65 -21.44
C ARG A 150 26.27 18.50 -20.46
N ARG A 151 27.52 18.05 -20.35
CA ARG A 151 27.93 17.00 -19.41
C ARG A 151 28.12 17.57 -18.00
N LEU A 152 27.52 16.90 -17.00
CA LEU A 152 27.53 17.26 -15.58
C LEU A 152 27.75 15.98 -14.76
N ASP A 153 29.01 15.57 -14.64
CA ASP A 153 29.38 14.27 -14.09
C ASP A 153 28.88 14.03 -12.67
N THR A 154 28.96 15.04 -11.80
CA THR A 154 28.47 14.92 -10.42
C THR A 154 26.96 14.64 -10.36
N LEU A 155 26.19 15.30 -11.24
CA LEU A 155 24.75 15.11 -11.30
C LEU A 155 24.41 13.72 -11.85
N ALA A 156 25.10 13.29 -12.91
CA ALA A 156 24.93 11.96 -13.48
C ALA A 156 25.32 10.83 -12.51
N GLN A 157 26.39 11.01 -11.73
CA GLN A 157 26.79 10.05 -10.70
C GLN A 157 25.76 9.97 -9.57
N LEU A 158 25.20 11.11 -9.15
CA LEU A 158 24.12 11.14 -8.17
C LEU A 158 22.86 10.42 -8.70
N THR A 159 22.51 10.63 -9.97
CA THR A 159 21.41 9.92 -10.63
C THR A 159 21.63 8.40 -10.63
N ALA A 160 22.83 7.93 -10.98
CA ALA A 160 23.18 6.50 -10.93
C ALA A 160 22.95 5.91 -9.53
N TRP A 161 23.41 6.59 -8.47
CA TRP A 161 23.18 6.14 -7.09
C TRP A 161 21.71 6.16 -6.69
N MET A 162 20.94 7.15 -7.15
CA MET A 162 19.51 7.23 -6.86
C MET A 162 18.71 6.13 -7.57
N ILE A 163 19.11 5.73 -8.79
CA ILE A 163 18.52 4.58 -9.50
C ILE A 163 18.73 3.29 -8.68
N GLU A 164 19.95 3.02 -8.22
CA GLU A 164 20.22 1.84 -7.38
C GLU A 164 19.48 1.90 -6.04
N ALA A 165 19.42 3.07 -5.40
CA ALA A 165 18.65 3.27 -4.18
C ALA A 165 17.14 3.04 -4.39
N LYS A 166 16.59 3.46 -5.54
CA LYS A 166 15.21 3.22 -5.97
C LYS A 166 14.92 1.73 -6.06
N TRP A 167 15.80 0.95 -6.69
CA TRP A 167 15.62 -0.51 -6.77
C TRP A 167 15.69 -1.19 -5.41
N ALA A 168 16.61 -0.77 -4.53
CA ALA A 168 16.65 -1.27 -3.15
C ALA A 168 15.36 -0.93 -2.37
N ALA A 169 14.87 0.30 -2.49
CA ALA A 169 13.62 0.75 -1.87
C ALA A 169 12.38 0.04 -2.45
N PHE A 170 12.39 -0.27 -3.74
CA PHE A 170 11.36 -1.06 -4.41
C PHE A 170 11.29 -2.47 -3.82
N VAL A 171 12.43 -3.17 -3.69
CA VAL A 171 12.49 -4.50 -3.06
C VAL A 171 12.00 -4.44 -1.61
N ALA A 172 12.43 -3.45 -0.84
CA ALA A 172 11.96 -3.26 0.55
C ALA A 172 10.44 -3.05 0.61
N THR A 173 9.88 -2.29 -0.32
CA THR A 173 8.43 -2.06 -0.41
C THR A 173 7.68 -3.33 -0.80
N VAL A 174 8.20 -4.12 -1.75
CA VAL A 174 7.61 -5.42 -2.12
C VAL A 174 7.58 -6.37 -0.91
N VAL A 175 8.71 -6.51 -0.21
CA VAL A 175 8.79 -7.33 1.01
C VAL A 175 7.77 -6.85 2.05
N LEU A 176 7.68 -5.54 2.27
CA LEU A 176 6.72 -4.96 3.21
C LEU A 176 5.28 -5.29 2.81
N VAL A 177 4.91 -5.15 1.53
CA VAL A 177 3.56 -5.49 1.04
C VAL A 177 3.25 -6.96 1.26
N CYS A 178 4.18 -7.87 0.97
CA CYS A 178 4.03 -9.30 1.23
C CYS A 178 3.80 -9.58 2.72
N VAL A 179 4.63 -9.00 3.59
CA VAL A 179 4.51 -9.15 5.05
C VAL A 179 3.19 -8.56 5.54
N SER A 180 2.80 -7.36 5.07
CA SER A 180 1.51 -6.75 5.38
C SER A 180 0.34 -7.64 4.97
N GLY A 181 0.39 -8.28 3.80
CA GLY A 181 -0.64 -9.24 3.38
C GLY A 181 -0.79 -10.39 4.37
N LEU A 182 0.32 -11.04 4.74
CA LEU A 182 0.33 -12.14 5.70
C LEU A 182 -0.19 -11.72 7.09
N VAL A 183 0.29 -10.59 7.59
CA VAL A 183 -0.09 -10.03 8.90
C VAL A 183 -1.57 -9.64 8.92
N GLY A 184 -2.04 -8.97 7.87
CA GLY A 184 -3.43 -8.55 7.73
C GLY A 184 -4.38 -9.75 7.72
N ILE A 185 -4.03 -10.81 6.98
CA ILE A 185 -4.76 -12.08 6.98
C ILE A 185 -4.77 -12.68 8.39
N TYR A 186 -3.59 -12.88 8.99
CA TYR A 186 -3.45 -13.50 10.31
C TYR A 186 -4.29 -12.82 11.39
N TYR A 187 -4.18 -11.49 11.54
CA TYR A 187 -4.92 -10.76 12.57
C TYR A 187 -6.41 -10.62 12.25
N SER A 188 -6.80 -10.57 10.97
CA SER A 188 -8.20 -10.55 10.59
C SER A 188 -8.89 -11.87 10.96
N PHE A 189 -8.26 -13.00 10.66
CA PHE A 189 -8.77 -14.33 11.05
C PHE A 189 -8.84 -14.48 12.56
N HIS A 190 -7.79 -14.09 13.30
CA HIS A 190 -7.81 -14.15 14.76
C HIS A 190 -8.89 -13.27 15.39
N SER A 191 -9.10 -12.06 14.86
CA SER A 191 -10.17 -11.17 15.31
C SER A 191 -11.55 -11.79 15.06
N MET A 192 -11.77 -12.38 13.88
CA MET A 192 -13.02 -13.08 13.57
C MET A 192 -13.29 -14.25 14.51
N LEU A 193 -12.28 -15.06 14.83
CA LEU A 193 -12.39 -16.18 15.78
C LEU A 193 -12.64 -15.72 17.22
N SER A 194 -11.94 -14.66 17.65
CA SER A 194 -12.18 -14.07 18.98
C SER A 194 -13.62 -13.57 19.09
N ASN A 195 -14.10 -12.85 18.07
CA ASN A 195 -15.45 -12.30 18.04
C ASN A 195 -16.51 -13.41 17.98
N SER A 196 -16.28 -14.50 17.24
CA SER A 196 -17.24 -15.62 17.20
C SER A 196 -17.35 -16.34 18.54
N VAL A 197 -16.24 -16.54 19.25
CA VAL A 197 -16.24 -17.14 20.60
C VAL A 197 -16.95 -16.22 21.60
N LEU A 198 -16.72 -14.91 21.53
CA LEU A 198 -17.40 -13.94 22.39
C LEU A 198 -18.92 -13.91 22.11
N MET A 199 -19.33 -13.94 20.84
CA MET A 199 -20.75 -14.01 20.48
C MET A 199 -21.43 -15.29 20.99
N GLU A 200 -20.73 -16.42 21.00
CA GLU A 200 -21.27 -17.66 21.55
C GLU A 200 -21.42 -17.60 23.08
N LYS A 201 -20.49 -16.97 23.79
CA LYS A 201 -20.62 -16.71 25.23
C LYS A 201 -21.83 -15.82 25.55
N ASP A 202 -21.97 -14.71 24.82
CA ASP A 202 -23.13 -13.80 24.97
C ASP A 202 -24.44 -14.51 24.66
N ARG A 203 -24.45 -15.39 23.65
CA ARG A 203 -25.62 -16.20 23.30
C ARG A 203 -25.98 -17.16 24.42
N GLN A 204 -25.00 -17.83 25.03
CA GLN A 204 -25.21 -18.74 26.16
C GLN A 204 -25.71 -18.01 27.41
N GLU A 205 -25.17 -16.83 27.72
CA GLU A 205 -25.64 -16.01 28.83
C GLU A 205 -27.10 -15.56 28.65
N LYS A 206 -27.46 -15.10 27.44
CA LYS A 206 -28.86 -14.76 27.11
C LYS A 206 -29.80 -15.95 27.25
N LEU A 207 -29.37 -17.15 26.84
CA LEU A 207 -30.16 -18.37 26.99
C LEU A 207 -30.31 -18.76 28.47
N ARG A 208 -29.27 -18.63 29.29
CA ARG A 208 -29.34 -18.88 30.75
C ARG A 208 -30.29 -17.90 31.43
N ALA A 209 -30.22 -16.62 31.10
CA ALA A 209 -31.12 -15.61 31.65
C ALA A 209 -32.59 -15.90 31.28
N ARG A 210 -32.87 -16.28 30.03
CA ARG A 210 -34.22 -16.68 29.61
C ARG A 210 -34.75 -17.89 30.38
N ARG A 211 -33.92 -18.93 30.54
CA ARG A 211 -34.28 -20.12 31.32
C ARG A 211 -34.60 -19.76 32.77
N HIS A 212 -33.76 -18.92 33.39
CA HIS A 212 -33.98 -18.45 34.75
C HIS A 212 -35.32 -17.70 34.90
N VAL A 213 -35.66 -16.81 33.97
CA VAL A 213 -36.95 -16.10 33.98
C VAL A 213 -38.13 -17.06 33.84
N THR A 214 -38.06 -18.02 32.90
CA THR A 214 -39.12 -19.02 32.74
C THR A 214 -39.28 -19.92 33.97
N ASP A 215 -38.19 -20.32 34.62
CA ASP A 215 -38.23 -21.14 35.83
C ASP A 215 -38.88 -20.38 37.01
N VAL A 216 -38.56 -19.10 37.17
CA VAL A 216 -39.19 -18.23 38.18
C VAL A 216 -40.69 -18.08 37.91
N LEU A 217 -41.09 -17.84 36.67
CA LEU A 217 -42.51 -17.72 36.29
C LEU A 217 -43.28 -19.03 36.54
N GLN A 218 -42.70 -20.19 36.20
CA GLN A 218 -43.32 -21.48 36.47
C GLN A 218 -43.46 -21.77 37.95
N ARG A 219 -42.47 -21.42 38.78
CA ARG A 219 -42.55 -21.55 40.25
C ARG A 219 -43.66 -20.67 40.82
N SER A 220 -43.74 -19.40 40.42
CA SER A 220 -44.80 -18.49 40.88
C SER A 220 -46.20 -18.95 40.45
N GLY A 221 -46.35 -19.45 39.22
CA GLY A 221 -47.63 -20.02 38.73
C GLY A 221 -48.07 -21.26 39.52
N LYS A 222 -47.13 -22.17 39.85
CA LYS A 222 -47.43 -23.35 40.67
C LYS A 222 -47.91 -22.96 42.08
N VAL A 223 -47.21 -22.04 42.74
CA VAL A 223 -47.59 -21.54 44.09
C VAL A 223 -48.99 -20.93 44.10
N ALA A 224 -49.36 -20.15 43.07
CA ALA A 224 -50.71 -19.58 42.94
C ALA A 224 -51.79 -20.65 42.70
N SER A 225 -51.49 -21.68 41.91
CA SER A 225 -52.43 -22.78 41.65
C SER A 225 -52.66 -23.70 42.85
N SER A 226 -51.62 -23.96 43.67
CA SER A 226 -51.76 -24.74 44.91
C SER A 226 -52.58 -24.01 45.98
N SER A 227 -52.43 -22.69 46.08
CA SER A 227 -53.19 -21.86 47.03
C SER A 227 -54.65 -21.64 46.61
N ALA A 228 -54.97 -21.75 45.31
CA ALA A 228 -56.36 -21.78 44.82
C ALA A 228 -57.07 -23.13 45.07
N GLY A 229 -56.33 -24.25 45.11
CA GLY A 229 -56.88 -25.58 45.37
C GLY A 229 -57.31 -25.81 46.82
N GLU A 230 -56.63 -25.17 47.78
CA GLU A 230 -56.94 -25.28 49.21
C GLU A 230 -58.26 -24.57 49.61
N LYS A 231 -58.63 -23.48 48.93
CA LYS A 231 -59.87 -22.74 49.22
C LYS A 231 -61.16 -23.45 48.79
N LYS A 232 -61.09 -24.56 48.03
CA LYS A 232 -62.28 -25.30 47.55
C LYS A 232 -62.67 -26.51 48.40
N LYS A 233 -61.95 -26.79 49.50
CA LYS A 233 -62.20 -27.93 50.40
C LYS A 233 -62.81 -27.55 51.76
N GLN A 234 -63.28 -26.31 51.93
CA GLN A 234 -64.06 -25.89 53.10
C GLN A 234 -65.51 -25.64 52.71
#